data_AF-A0A2T2W0J3-F1
#
_entry.id   AF-A0A2T2W0J3-F1
#
_cell.length_a   1.000
_cell.length_b   1.000
_cell.length_c   1.000
_cell.angle_alpha   90.00
_cell.angle_beta   90.00
_cell.angle_gamma   90.00
#
_symmetry.space_group_name_H-M   'P 1'
#
loop_
_entity.id
_entity.type
_entity.pdbx_description
1 polymer ?
#
loop_
_entity_poly.entity_id
_entity_poly.type
_entity_poly.pdbx_seq_one_letter_code
_entity_poly.pdbx_strand_id
1 'polypeptide(L)' 'MIKPITLQIDADIVDAFNQASASQQQVMQTIVSLWLKQMVKPDNLEAITQEIRQEAASNGLTAAVLEDLMGDD' A
#
# COMPACT_ATOMS: atom_id res chain seq x y z
N MET A 1 -3.67 -13.44 -2.42
CA MET A 1 -3.92 -14.49 -1.42
C MET A 1 -4.31 -13.80 -0.12
N ILE A 2 -5.50 -14.07 0.44
CA ILE A 2 -5.98 -13.46 1.69
C ILE A 2 -5.46 -14.31 2.86
N LYS A 3 -4.91 -13.67 3.89
CA LYS A 3 -4.44 -14.34 5.12
C LYS A 3 -5.15 -13.75 6.34
N PRO A 4 -5.60 -14.57 7.30
CA PRO A 4 -6.31 -14.07 8.48
C PRO A 4 -5.33 -13.43 9.46
N ILE A 5 -5.78 -12.35 10.10
CA ILE A 5 -5.14 -11.72 11.26
C ILE A 5 -6.20 -11.48 12.32
N THR A 6 -5.82 -11.48 13.61
CA THR A 6 -6.72 -11.12 14.71
C THR A 6 -6.44 -9.68 15.13
N LEU A 7 -7.47 -8.84 15.14
CA LEU A 7 -7.41 -7.45 15.57
C LEU A 7 -8.31 -7.27 16.79
N GLN A 8 -7.81 -6.57 17.80
CA GLN A 8 -8.65 -6.11 18.91
C GLN A 8 -9.31 -4.81 18.48
N ILE A 9 -10.64 -4.77 18.55
CA ILE A 9 -11.47 -3.61 18.23
C ILE A 9 -12.53 -3.45 19.33
N ASP A 10 -13.23 -2.32 19.34
CA ASP A 10 -14.24 -2.03 20.35
C ASP A 10 -15.38 -3.08 20.34
N ALA A 11 -15.88 -3.41 21.53
CA ALA A 11 -16.83 -4.51 21.74
C ALA A 11 -18.16 -4.31 21.01
N ASP A 12 -18.63 -3.07 20.93
CA ASP A 12 -19.84 -2.70 20.18
C ASP A 12 -19.70 -2.95 18.67
N ILE A 13 -18.49 -2.75 18.11
CA ILE A 13 -18.20 -3.07 16.71
C ILE A 13 -18.17 -4.58 16.49
N VAL A 14 -17.64 -5.37 17.43
CA VAL A 14 -17.68 -6.84 17.38
C VAL A 14 -19.13 -7.33 17.33
N ASP A 15 -19.97 -6.79 18.21
CA ASP A 15 -21.38 -7.17 18.26
C ASP A 15 -22.13 -6.77 16.98
N ALA A 16 -21.87 -5.58 16.44
CA ALA A 16 -22.45 -5.13 15.18
C ALA A 16 -21.99 -5.98 13.98
N PHE A 17 -20.70 -6.37 13.95
CA PHE A 17 -20.15 -7.24 12.91
C PHE A 17 -20.78 -8.64 12.95
N ASN A 18 -20.91 -9.22 14.15
CA ASN A 18 -21.49 -10.55 14.34
C ASN A 18 -22.99 -10.61 14.02
N GLN A 19 -23.72 -9.51 14.22
CA GLN A 19 -25.14 -9.40 13.88
C GLN A 19 -25.40 -9.09 12.40
N ALA A 20 -24.38 -8.64 11.66
CA ALA A 20 -24.52 -8.32 10.25
C ALA A 20 -24.64 -9.58 9.37
N SER A 21 -25.30 -9.43 8.22
CA SER A 21 -25.35 -10.50 7.21
C SER A 21 -23.97 -10.86 6.68
N ALA A 22 -23.81 -12.08 6.16
CA ALA A 22 -22.55 -12.53 5.55
C ALA A 22 -22.05 -11.59 4.44
N SER A 23 -22.97 -11.02 3.65
CA SER A 23 -22.63 -10.02 2.62
C SER A 23 -22.05 -8.75 3.24
N GLN A 24 -22.66 -8.24 4.32
CA GLN A 24 -22.15 -7.06 5.02
C GLN A 24 -20.82 -7.33 5.71
N GLN A 25 -20.64 -8.51 6.32
CA GLN A 25 -19.36 -8.93 6.89
C GLN A 25 -18.24 -8.95 5.84
N GLN A 26 -18.51 -9.47 4.65
CA GLN A 26 -17.56 -9.48 3.54
C GLN A 26 -17.18 -8.06 3.11
N VAL A 27 -18.15 -7.15 3.04
CA VAL A 27 -17.92 -5.73 2.72
C VAL A 27 -17.04 -5.08 3.78
N MET A 28 -17.35 -5.27 5.07
CA MET A 28 -16.57 -4.74 6.18
C MET A 28 -15.11 -5.26 6.16
N GLN A 29 -14.91 -6.56 5.95
CA GLN A 29 -13.57 -7.14 5.80
C GLN A 29 -12.80 -6.52 4.63
N THR A 30 -13.48 -6.26 3.51
CA THR A 30 -12.87 -5.63 2.33
C THR A 30 -12.45 -4.19 2.62
N ILE A 31 -13.28 -3.43 3.31
CA ILE A 31 -12.99 -2.04 3.70
C ILE A 31 -11.79 -2.00 4.65
N VAL A 32 -11.78 -2.84 5.70
CA VAL A 32 -10.66 -2.92 6.65
C VAL A 32 -9.37 -3.30 5.95
N SER A 33 -9.41 -4.27 5.03
CA SER A 33 -8.24 -4.68 4.24
C SER A 33 -7.69 -3.53 3.38
N LEU A 34 -8.58 -2.76 2.72
CA LEU A 34 -8.18 -1.60 1.91
C LEU A 34 -7.58 -0.48 2.77
N TRP A 35 -8.20 -0.19 3.91
CA TRP A 35 -7.73 0.82 4.85
C TRP A 35 -6.37 0.45 5.45
N LEU A 36 -6.19 -0.81 5.89
CA LEU A 36 -4.91 -1.32 6.33
C LEU A 36 -3.87 -1.17 5.22
N LYS A 37 -4.17 -1.58 3.99
CA LYS A 37 -3.26 -1.44 2.85
C LYS A 37 -2.83 0.01 2.59
N GLN A 38 -3.70 0.99 2.83
CA GLN A 38 -3.33 2.41 2.74
C GLN A 38 -2.45 2.84 3.90
N MET A 39 -2.72 2.40 5.13
CA MET A 39 -1.86 2.73 6.27
C MET A 39 -0.47 2.10 6.20
N VAL A 40 -0.34 0.89 5.63
CA VAL A 40 0.99 0.27 5.43
C VAL A 40 1.66 0.75 4.15
N LYS A 41 0.96 1.51 3.29
CA LYS A 41 1.61 2.14 2.14
C LYS A 41 2.55 3.21 2.69
N PRO A 42 3.84 3.15 2.36
CA PRO A 42 4.75 4.19 2.79
C PRO A 42 4.36 5.49 2.08
N ASP A 43 3.87 6.47 2.83
CA ASP A 43 3.62 7.84 2.37
C ASP A 43 4.92 8.62 2.08
N ASN A 44 6.09 7.98 2.14
CA ASN A 44 7.34 8.67 1.88
C ASN A 44 7.53 8.82 0.37
N LEU A 45 7.62 10.08 -0.05
CA LEU A 45 8.14 10.47 -1.36
C LEU A 45 9.45 9.72 -1.68
N GLU A 46 10.20 9.35 -0.63
CA GLU A 46 11.39 8.52 -0.69
C GLU A 46 11.17 7.12 -1.26
N ALA A 47 10.13 6.36 -0.87
CA ALA A 47 9.84 5.05 -1.48
C ALA A 47 9.42 5.20 -2.94
N ILE A 48 8.61 6.22 -3.26
CA ILE A 48 8.22 6.53 -4.64
C ILE A 48 9.46 6.87 -5.47
N THR A 49 10.36 7.71 -4.96
CA THR A 49 11.62 8.03 -5.65
C THR A 49 12.57 6.84 -5.72
N GLN A 50 12.56 5.93 -4.74
CA GLN A 50 13.34 4.68 -4.82
C GLN A 50 12.80 3.75 -5.90
N GLU A 51 11.48 3.57 -6.00
CA GLU A 51 10.85 2.80 -7.06
C GLU A 51 11.17 3.39 -8.43
N ILE A 52 11.03 4.71 -8.60
CA ILE A 52 11.38 5.41 -9.85
C ILE A 52 12.87 5.24 -10.18
N ARG A 53 13.77 5.35 -9.19
CA ARG A 53 15.23 5.16 -9.40
C ARG A 53 15.57 3.71 -9.78
N GLN A 54 14.92 2.73 -9.15
CA GLN A 54 15.12 1.32 -9.50
C GLN A 54 14.62 1.00 -10.90
N GLU A 55 13.45 1.53 -11.27
CA GLU A 55 12.88 1.37 -12.61
C GLU A 55 13.76 2.07 -13.67
N ALA A 56 14.22 3.29 -13.39
CA ALA A 56 15.14 4.02 -14.26
C ALA A 56 16.46 3.25 -14.45
N ALA A 57 17.07 2.75 -13.36
CA ALA A 57 18.30 1.95 -13.43
C ALA A 57 18.11 0.64 -14.21
N SER A 58 16.97 -0.05 -14.03
CA SER A 58 16.64 -1.27 -14.78
C SER A 58 16.45 -1.02 -16.27
N ASN A 59 16.09 0.20 -16.66
CA ASN A 59 15.95 0.64 -18.06
C ASN A 59 17.22 1.28 -18.61
N GLY A 60 18.35 1.18 -17.91
CA GLY A 60 19.64 1.72 -18.35
C GLY A 60 19.84 3.21 -18.07
N LEU A 61 18.84 3.89 -17.48
CA LEU A 61 18.96 5.26 -16.97
C LEU A 61 19.63 5.22 -15.58
N THR A 62 20.93 4.97 -15.59
CA THR A 62 21.75 5.08 -14.37
C THR A 62 22.03 6.55 -14.05
N ALA A 63 22.41 6.86 -12.80
CA ALA A 63 22.74 8.24 -12.41
C ALA A 63 23.79 8.88 -13.35
N ALA A 64 24.75 8.10 -13.84
CA ALA A 64 25.76 8.55 -14.80
C ALA A 64 25.16 8.91 -16.18
N VAL A 65 24.15 8.16 -16.66
CA VAL A 65 23.46 8.43 -17.93
C VAL A 65 22.53 9.64 -17.80
N LEU A 66 21.87 9.78 -16.63
CA LEU A 66 21.06 10.95 -16.34
C LEU A 66 21.92 12.22 -16.27
N GLU A 67 23.10 12.14 -15.68
CA GLU A 67 24.05 13.25 -15.59
C GLU A 67 24.64 13.62 -16.96
N ASP A 68 24.88 12.65 -17.83
CA ASP A 68 25.27 12.85 -19.25
C ASP A 68 24.14 13.50 -20.08
N LEU A 69 22.88 13.15 -19.80
CA LEU A 69 21.70 13.76 -20.45
C LEU A 69 21.34 15.15 -19.93
N MET A 70 21.65 15.43 -18.66
CA MET A 70 21.41 16.72 -17.99
C MET A 70 22.59 17.69 -18.12
N GLY A 71 23.74 17.19 -18.55
CA GLY A 71 24.87 18.00 -18.97
C GLY A 71 24.52 18.74 -20.26
N ASP A 72 23.96 19.93 -20.12
CA ASP A 72 23.94 20.93 -21.19
C ASP A 72 25.38 21.36 -21.49
N ASP A 73 25.94 20.83 -22.59
CA ASP A 73 26.73 21.63 -23.53
C ASP A 73 25.82 22.07 -24.70
#